data_AF-A0A9D5G7D4-F1
#
_entry.id   AF-A0A9D5G7D4-F1
#
_cell.length_a   1.000
_cell.length_b   1.000
_cell.length_c   1.000
_cell.angle_alpha   90.00
_cell.angle_beta   90.00
_cell.angle_gamma   90.00
#
_symmetry.space_group_name_H-M   'P 1'
#
loop_
_entity.id
_entity.type
_entity.pdbx_description
1 polymer ?
#
loop_
_entity_poly.entity_id
_entity_poly.type
_entity_poly.pdbx_seq_one_letter_code
_entity_poly.pdbx_strand_id
1 'polypeptide(L)'
;MHLAITIVIGYFVVQLVVIGFNLWKTSTRAKILSQDAVRARGHFDQVTVSARKFHIIAAVLSVLVVASLTALDKWVLLRFGIENWPAVWRYGGLVAVAVGFVQFAKYIGNFIVKSVLGDIQVFTTHDCNAEFSAIRAAIIDAVSDALVGPLNAVDTERMIDDQHPAPLYEKIHVVGHSLGSTIALDVLIRLRQLVEQGSLALSAWRRIRSLTTFGTALEKTKYFFDVRQPTVSAAQDQWANNFYGKFFSADKNVLAEPENKLGVLYWSNHWYFLDFVANKIVAYDSDVAVSAEPIPERSASGPRPICDNHEMPHPERIWAWVHSYYLRDPLFWREFGPIVIG
;
A
#
# COMPACT_ATOMS: atom_id res chain seq x y z
N MET A 1 -33.44 38.95 -15.39
CA MET A 1 -32.04 39.26 -15.04
C MET A 1 -31.79 39.24 -13.54
N HIS A 2 -32.58 39.97 -12.73
CA HIS A 2 -32.43 39.98 -11.26
C HIS A 2 -32.48 38.58 -10.61
N LEU A 3 -33.45 37.73 -10.98
CA LEU A 3 -33.58 36.39 -10.39
C LEU A 3 -32.36 35.48 -10.64
N ALA A 4 -31.77 35.52 -11.83
CA ALA A 4 -30.60 34.71 -12.17
C ALA A 4 -29.35 35.18 -11.39
N ILE A 5 -29.18 36.50 -11.24
CA ILE A 5 -28.12 37.09 -10.42
C ILE A 5 -28.32 36.69 -8.95
N THR A 6 -29.55 36.73 -8.43
CA THR A 6 -29.87 36.30 -7.07
C THR A 6 -29.58 34.82 -6.83
N ILE A 7 -29.85 33.94 -7.80
CA ILE A 7 -29.54 32.50 -7.70
C ILE A 7 -28.03 32.26 -7.70
N VAL A 8 -27.26 32.95 -8.57
CA VAL A 8 -25.80 32.82 -8.61
C VAL A 8 -25.16 33.35 -7.32
N ILE A 9 -25.62 34.51 -6.82
CA ILE A 9 -25.17 35.05 -5.54
C ILE A 9 -25.53 34.10 -4.40
N GLY A 10 -26.75 33.57 -4.38
CA GLY A 10 -27.20 32.60 -3.38
C GLY A 10 -26.35 31.34 -3.38
N TYR A 11 -26.03 30.79 -4.55
CA TYR A 11 -25.13 29.63 -4.68
C TYR A 11 -23.71 29.93 -4.19
N PHE A 12 -23.14 31.08 -4.55
CA PHE A 12 -21.82 31.50 -4.07
C PHE A 12 -21.80 31.71 -2.56
N VAL A 13 -22.85 32.29 -1.97
CA VAL A 13 -22.97 32.46 -0.52
C VAL A 13 -23.05 31.11 0.17
N VAL A 14 -23.84 30.15 -0.35
CA VAL A 14 -23.91 28.79 0.20
C VAL A 14 -22.55 28.09 0.10
N GLN A 15 -21.83 28.22 -1.02
CA GLN A 15 -20.49 27.65 -1.18
C GLN A 15 -19.49 28.29 -0.22
N LEU A 16 -19.51 29.62 -0.04
CA LEU A 16 -18.65 30.31 0.93
C LEU A 16 -18.95 29.88 2.37
N VAL A 17 -20.23 29.65 2.71
CA VAL A 17 -20.62 29.12 4.02
C VAL A 17 -20.13 27.68 4.20
N VAL A 18 -20.28 26.81 3.21
CA VAL A 18 -19.77 25.43 3.25
C VAL A 18 -18.24 25.40 3.37
N ILE A 19 -17.53 26.23 2.60
CA ILE A 19 -16.08 26.40 2.68
C ILE A 19 -15.69 26.91 4.07
N GLY A 20 -16.35 27.94 4.58
CA GLY A 20 -16.12 28.49 5.92
C GLY A 20 -16.35 27.47 7.03
N PHE A 21 -17.40 26.66 6.92
CA PHE A 21 -17.70 25.61 7.90
C PHE A 21 -16.69 24.46 7.84
N ASN A 22 -16.24 24.08 6.65
CA ASN A 22 -15.16 23.08 6.49
C ASN A 22 -13.84 23.63 7.02
N LEU A 23 -13.48 24.87 6.69
CA LEU A 23 -12.29 25.56 7.23
C LEU A 23 -12.33 25.64 8.76
N TRP A 24 -13.49 25.97 9.33
CA TRP A 24 -13.71 25.98 10.77
C TRP A 24 -13.52 24.59 11.38
N LYS A 25 -14.14 23.54 10.82
CA LYS A 25 -13.93 22.14 11.28
C LYS A 25 -12.47 21.73 11.21
N THR A 26 -11.77 22.02 10.11
CA THR A 26 -10.32 21.74 10.00
C THR A 26 -9.50 22.58 10.97
N SER A 27 -9.87 23.84 11.23
CA SER A 27 -9.19 24.68 12.21
C SER A 27 -9.39 24.17 13.64
N THR A 28 -10.59 23.69 13.98
CA THR A 28 -10.88 23.09 15.28
C THR A 28 -10.12 21.78 15.45
N ARG A 29 -10.10 20.93 14.41
CA ARG A 29 -9.34 19.67 14.42
C ARG A 29 -7.84 19.91 14.45
N ALA A 30 -7.34 20.91 13.71
CA ALA A 30 -5.94 21.35 13.76
C ALA A 30 -5.59 21.96 15.12
N LYS A 31 -6.52 22.67 15.78
CA LYS A 31 -6.31 23.21 17.13
C LYS A 31 -6.21 22.07 18.15
N ILE A 32 -7.10 21.07 18.09
CA ILE A 32 -7.04 19.86 18.93
C ILE A 32 -5.73 19.10 18.68
N LEU A 33 -5.40 18.81 17.42
CA LEU A 33 -4.15 18.14 17.04
C LEU A 33 -2.91 18.97 17.40
N SER A 34 -2.98 20.31 17.34
CA SER A 34 -1.90 21.19 17.76
C SER A 34 -1.76 21.24 19.28
N GLN A 35 -2.85 21.13 20.03
CA GLN A 35 -2.82 21.04 21.49
C GLN A 35 -2.25 19.69 21.94
N ASP A 36 -2.58 18.61 21.23
CA ASP A 36 -1.98 17.28 21.40
C ASP A 36 -0.49 17.29 20.98
N ALA A 37 -0.13 17.98 19.89
CA ALA A 37 1.24 18.14 19.41
C ALA A 37 2.08 19.12 20.26
N VAL A 38 1.47 20.09 20.94
CA VAL A 38 2.16 20.98 21.91
C VAL A 38 2.60 20.20 23.15
N ARG A 39 1.85 19.16 23.55
CA ARG A 39 2.27 18.22 24.59
C ARG A 39 3.41 17.30 24.15
N ALA A 40 3.69 17.21 22.85
CA ALA A 40 4.72 16.36 22.26
C ALA A 40 5.55 17.14 21.21
N ARG A 41 6.38 18.11 21.62
CA ARG A 41 7.31 18.79 20.69
C ARG A 41 8.74 18.27 20.84
N GLY A 42 9.56 18.24 19.77
CA GLY A 42 9.40 18.95 18.51
C GLY A 42 10.11 18.28 17.33
N HIS A 43 9.35 17.98 16.28
CA HIS A 43 9.84 17.87 14.90
C HIS A 43 8.71 17.98 13.84
N PHE A 44 7.47 18.25 14.26
CA PHE A 44 6.29 18.16 13.39
C PHE A 44 6.06 19.38 12.47
N ASP A 45 6.68 20.52 12.77
CA ASP A 45 6.48 21.77 12.02
C ASP A 45 7.05 21.73 10.60
N GLN A 46 7.86 20.73 10.24
CA GLN A 46 8.48 20.65 8.91
C GLN A 46 7.77 19.71 7.91
N VAL A 47 6.82 18.86 8.33
CA VAL A 47 6.31 17.77 7.45
C VAL A 47 4.83 17.90 7.06
N THR A 48 4.03 18.74 7.72
CA THR A 48 2.64 19.04 7.28
C THR A 48 2.55 20.02 6.11
N VAL A 49 3.69 20.33 5.48
CA VAL A 49 3.79 21.16 4.28
C VAL A 49 3.04 20.53 3.08
N SER A 50 2.81 19.21 3.06
CA SER A 50 2.13 18.53 1.93
C SER A 50 0.63 18.84 1.82
N ALA A 51 -0.11 18.90 2.94
CA ALA A 51 -1.54 19.20 2.92
C ALA A 51 -1.81 20.67 2.54
N ARG A 52 -1.00 21.60 3.07
CA ARG A 52 -1.06 23.02 2.68
C ARG A 52 -0.71 23.21 1.21
N LYS A 53 0.34 22.54 0.72
CA LYS A 53 0.70 22.55 -0.72
C LYS A 53 -0.43 21.97 -1.58
N PHE A 54 -1.06 20.87 -1.17
CA PHE A 54 -2.21 20.30 -1.87
C PHE A 54 -3.39 21.27 -1.94
N HIS A 55 -3.75 21.91 -0.83
CA HIS A 55 -4.83 22.91 -0.84
C HIS A 55 -4.50 24.15 -1.68
N ILE A 56 -3.24 24.60 -1.67
CA ILE A 56 -2.77 25.68 -2.54
C ILE A 56 -2.86 25.25 -4.01
N ILE A 57 -2.40 24.04 -4.35
CA ILE A 57 -2.49 23.50 -5.72
C ILE A 57 -3.96 23.37 -6.15
N ALA A 58 -4.84 22.86 -5.31
CA ALA A 58 -6.27 22.73 -5.60
C ALA A 58 -6.94 24.11 -5.78
N ALA A 59 -6.58 25.10 -4.96
CA ALA A 59 -7.07 26.46 -5.10
C ALA A 59 -6.57 27.11 -6.41
N VAL A 60 -5.28 26.95 -6.74
CA VAL A 60 -4.69 27.43 -7.99
C VAL A 60 -5.36 26.76 -9.20
N LEU A 61 -5.55 25.43 -9.18
CA LEU A 61 -6.26 24.70 -10.23
C LEU A 61 -7.70 25.20 -10.38
N SER A 62 -8.39 25.48 -9.27
CA SER A 62 -9.76 26.02 -9.31
C SER A 62 -9.80 27.41 -9.95
N VAL A 63 -8.86 28.29 -9.60
CA VAL A 63 -8.72 29.62 -10.21
C VAL A 63 -8.40 29.49 -11.70
N LEU A 64 -7.49 28.59 -12.09
CA LEU A 64 -7.14 28.34 -13.48
C LEU A 64 -8.31 27.82 -14.30
N VAL A 65 -9.14 26.92 -13.73
CA VAL A 65 -10.37 26.44 -14.38
C VAL A 65 -11.36 27.59 -14.59
N VAL A 66 -11.60 28.42 -13.58
CA VAL A 66 -12.50 29.59 -13.71
C VAL A 66 -11.96 30.59 -14.73
N ALA A 67 -10.66 30.90 -14.70
CA ALA A 67 -10.02 31.78 -15.66
C ALA A 67 -10.11 31.21 -17.10
N SER A 68 -9.91 29.90 -17.27
CA SER A 68 -10.02 29.23 -18.57
C SER A 68 -11.45 29.26 -19.10
N LEU A 69 -12.45 29.03 -18.23
CA LEU A 69 -13.86 29.08 -18.61
C LEU A 69 -14.29 30.51 -19.01
N THR A 70 -13.83 31.53 -18.29
CA THR A 70 -14.10 32.94 -18.65
C THR A 70 -13.38 33.39 -19.92
N ALA A 71 -12.15 32.92 -20.15
CA ALA A 71 -11.42 33.17 -21.39
C ALA A 71 -12.09 32.47 -22.59
N LEU A 72 -12.54 31.23 -22.41
CA LEU A 72 -13.27 30.47 -23.42
C LEU A 72 -14.59 31.17 -23.79
N ASP A 73 -15.34 31.66 -22.81
CA ASP A 73 -16.59 32.42 -23.04
C ASP A 73 -16.33 33.68 -23.88
N LYS A 74 -15.30 34.47 -23.53
CA LYS A 74 -14.89 35.65 -24.32
C LYS A 74 -14.42 35.28 -25.73
N TRP A 75 -13.69 34.18 -25.89
CA TRP A 75 -13.22 33.74 -27.21
C TRP A 75 -14.39 33.28 -28.10
N VAL A 76 -15.34 32.52 -27.55
CA VAL A 76 -16.55 32.09 -28.28
C VAL A 76 -17.37 33.32 -28.71
N LEU A 77 -17.52 34.30 -27.84
CA LEU A 77 -18.19 35.58 -28.14
C LEU A 77 -17.54 36.31 -29.32
N LEU A 78 -16.21 36.47 -29.28
CA LEU A 78 -15.45 37.17 -30.31
C LEU A 78 -15.42 36.39 -31.64
N ARG A 79 -15.31 35.06 -31.60
CA ARG A 79 -15.10 34.24 -32.79
C ARG A 79 -16.38 33.99 -33.59
N PHE A 80 -17.51 33.82 -32.91
CA PHE A 80 -18.75 33.44 -33.57
C PHE A 80 -19.74 34.61 -33.75
N GLY A 81 -19.40 35.82 -33.27
CA GLY A 81 -20.27 36.99 -33.40
C GLY A 81 -21.65 36.81 -32.78
N ILE A 82 -21.78 35.84 -31.88
CA ILE A 82 -23.05 35.48 -31.24
C ILE A 82 -23.25 36.46 -30.09
N GLU A 83 -23.51 37.72 -30.38
CA GLU A 83 -23.72 38.76 -29.36
C GLU A 83 -25.03 38.48 -28.59
N ASN A 84 -26.02 37.89 -29.27
CA ASN A 84 -27.40 37.69 -28.79
C ASN A 84 -27.71 36.30 -28.23
N TRP A 85 -26.72 35.44 -27.93
CA TRP A 85 -27.03 34.19 -27.24
C TRP A 85 -27.71 34.55 -25.91
N PRO A 86 -28.93 34.05 -25.63
CA PRO A 86 -29.65 34.46 -24.45
C PRO A 86 -28.77 34.22 -23.23
N ALA A 87 -28.54 35.26 -22.42
CA ALA A 87 -27.69 35.21 -21.23
C ALA A 87 -28.04 34.01 -20.33
N VAL A 88 -29.32 33.63 -20.29
CA VAL A 88 -29.84 32.42 -19.63
C VAL A 88 -29.08 31.15 -20.03
N TRP A 89 -28.78 30.94 -21.30
CA TRP A 89 -28.12 29.73 -21.77
C TRP A 89 -26.60 29.77 -21.55
N ARG A 90 -25.96 30.96 -21.62
CA ARG A 90 -24.53 31.10 -21.28
C ARG A 90 -24.28 30.84 -19.79
N TYR A 91 -25.00 31.55 -18.93
CA TYR A 91 -24.88 31.38 -17.49
C TYR A 91 -25.42 30.02 -17.03
N GLY A 92 -26.50 29.52 -17.65
CA GLY A 92 -27.01 28.18 -17.41
C GLY A 92 -25.99 27.10 -17.76
N GLY A 93 -25.28 27.24 -18.89
CA GLY A 93 -24.19 26.34 -19.28
C GLY A 93 -23.01 26.38 -18.31
N LEU A 94 -22.56 27.57 -17.90
CA LEU A 94 -21.49 27.72 -16.89
C LEU A 94 -21.86 27.10 -15.54
N VAL A 95 -23.10 27.32 -15.08
CA VAL A 95 -23.61 26.69 -13.85
C VAL A 95 -23.66 25.17 -14.01
N ALA A 96 -24.14 24.66 -15.15
CA ALA A 96 -24.17 23.22 -15.42
C ALA A 96 -22.77 22.59 -15.44
N VAL A 97 -21.78 23.24 -16.06
CA VAL A 97 -20.38 22.79 -16.06
C VAL A 97 -19.79 22.83 -14.66
N ALA A 98 -20.03 23.90 -13.90
CA ALA A 98 -19.54 24.00 -12.52
C ALA A 98 -20.15 22.92 -11.62
N VAL A 99 -21.47 22.69 -11.70
CA VAL A 99 -22.16 21.61 -10.97
C VAL A 99 -21.63 20.25 -11.42
N GLY A 100 -21.48 20.01 -12.72
CA GLY A 100 -20.93 18.78 -13.28
C GLY A 100 -19.51 18.50 -12.78
N PHE A 101 -18.64 19.52 -12.77
CA PHE A 101 -17.28 19.42 -12.23
C PHE A 101 -17.28 19.09 -10.73
N VAL A 102 -18.11 19.76 -9.92
CA VAL A 102 -18.21 19.47 -8.48
C VAL A 102 -18.71 18.06 -8.23
N GLN A 103 -19.72 17.59 -8.97
CA GLN A 103 -20.23 16.22 -8.82
C GLN A 103 -19.20 15.19 -9.28
N PHE A 104 -18.49 15.46 -10.37
CA PHE A 104 -17.39 14.61 -10.84
C PHE A 104 -16.25 14.56 -9.81
N ALA A 105 -15.80 15.70 -9.29
CA ALA A 105 -14.78 15.75 -8.25
C ALA A 105 -15.23 15.02 -6.98
N LYS A 106 -16.50 15.14 -6.58
CA LYS A 106 -17.08 14.40 -5.46
C LYS A 106 -17.13 12.89 -5.73
N TYR A 107 -17.50 12.50 -6.95
CA TYR A 107 -17.51 11.10 -7.38
C TYR A 107 -16.09 10.51 -7.34
N ILE A 108 -15.11 11.19 -7.92
CA ILE A 108 -13.70 10.79 -7.90
C ILE A 108 -13.16 10.78 -6.47
N GLY A 109 -13.48 11.79 -5.65
CA GLY A 109 -13.08 11.84 -4.25
C GLY A 109 -13.66 10.66 -3.46
N ASN A 110 -14.95 10.36 -3.63
CA ASN A 110 -15.57 9.20 -3.00
C ASN A 110 -14.99 7.89 -3.51
N PHE A 111 -14.68 7.78 -4.79
CA PHE A 111 -14.04 6.60 -5.39
C PHE A 111 -12.64 6.39 -4.80
N ILE A 112 -11.80 7.42 -4.78
CA ILE A 112 -10.45 7.34 -4.19
C ILE A 112 -10.53 7.00 -2.71
N VAL A 113 -11.41 7.67 -1.95
CA VAL A 113 -11.54 7.45 -0.51
C VAL A 113 -12.06 6.05 -0.21
N LYS A 114 -13.11 5.59 -0.89
CA LYS A 114 -13.73 4.30 -0.59
C LYS A 114 -12.96 3.12 -1.17
N SER A 115 -12.48 3.24 -2.41
CA SER A 115 -11.92 2.10 -3.16
C SER A 115 -10.41 2.00 -3.04
N VAL A 116 -9.69 3.10 -2.78
CA VAL A 116 -8.21 3.07 -2.72
C VAL A 116 -7.73 3.29 -1.30
N LEU A 117 -8.19 4.36 -0.65
CA LEU A 117 -7.78 4.65 0.73
C LEU A 117 -8.39 3.66 1.72
N GLY A 118 -9.60 3.15 1.49
CA GLY A 118 -10.21 2.10 2.29
C GLY A 118 -9.32 0.86 2.34
N ASP A 119 -8.98 0.30 1.18
CA ASP A 119 -8.10 -0.87 1.08
C ASP A 119 -6.75 -0.60 1.73
N ILE A 120 -6.10 0.53 1.40
CA ILE A 120 -4.82 0.89 2.03
C ILE A 120 -4.98 0.93 3.56
N GLN A 121 -6.02 1.59 4.07
CA GLN A 121 -6.26 1.74 5.50
C GLN A 121 -6.49 0.40 6.23
N VAL A 122 -7.13 -0.58 5.59
CA VAL A 122 -7.30 -1.93 6.17
C VAL A 122 -5.96 -2.55 6.49
N PHE A 123 -5.01 -2.51 5.55
CA PHE A 123 -3.75 -3.24 5.71
C PHE A 123 -2.65 -2.42 6.39
N THR A 124 -2.91 -1.15 6.64
CA THR A 124 -1.92 -0.24 7.23
C THR A 124 -2.26 0.24 8.63
N THR A 125 -3.50 0.06 9.10
CA THR A 125 -3.83 0.38 10.49
C THR A 125 -3.22 -0.67 11.43
N HIS A 126 -2.45 -0.19 12.41
CA HIS A 126 -1.93 -1.00 13.51
C HIS A 126 -2.75 -0.78 14.80
N ASP A 127 -3.76 0.10 14.75
CA ASP A 127 -4.64 0.33 15.89
C ASP A 127 -5.59 -0.85 16.06
N CYS A 128 -5.36 -1.65 17.09
CA CYS A 128 -6.19 -2.79 17.47
C CYS A 128 -7.64 -2.40 17.84
N ASN A 129 -7.91 -1.11 18.09
CA ASN A 129 -9.26 -0.61 18.39
C ASN A 129 -10.02 -0.14 17.14
N ALA A 130 -9.37 -0.11 15.97
CA ALA A 130 -10.04 0.24 14.72
C ALA A 130 -10.83 -0.95 14.17
N GLU A 131 -12.03 -0.70 13.63
CA GLU A 131 -12.86 -1.70 12.92
C GLU A 131 -12.08 -2.46 11.83
N PHE A 132 -11.16 -1.75 11.17
CA PHE A 132 -10.27 -2.29 10.15
C PHE A 132 -9.25 -3.31 10.65
N SER A 133 -8.87 -3.28 11.94
CA SER A 133 -7.96 -4.27 12.54
C SER A 133 -8.59 -5.66 12.58
N ALA A 134 -9.88 -5.74 12.92
CA ALA A 134 -10.63 -7.00 12.90
C ALA A 134 -10.73 -7.58 11.48
N ILE A 135 -10.94 -6.72 10.48
CA ILE A 135 -10.97 -7.14 9.06
C ILE A 135 -9.59 -7.66 8.64
N ARG A 136 -8.52 -6.93 8.95
CA ARG A 136 -7.15 -7.37 8.63
C ARG A 136 -6.81 -8.70 9.31
N ALA A 137 -7.14 -8.85 10.59
CA ALA A 137 -6.94 -10.10 11.32
C ALA A 137 -7.71 -11.26 10.66
N ALA A 138 -8.99 -11.07 10.32
CA ALA A 138 -9.78 -12.09 9.63
C ALA A 138 -9.19 -12.47 8.26
N ILE A 139 -8.63 -11.52 7.51
CA ILE A 139 -7.94 -11.81 6.24
C ILE A 139 -6.65 -12.61 6.51
N ILE A 140 -5.83 -12.20 7.47
CA ILE A 140 -4.59 -12.92 7.83
C ILE A 140 -4.91 -14.33 8.29
N ASP A 141 -5.94 -14.52 9.12
CA ASP A 141 -6.37 -15.82 9.60
C ASP A 141 -6.85 -16.70 8.44
N ALA A 142 -7.74 -16.18 7.58
CA ALA A 142 -8.23 -16.93 6.43
C ALA A 142 -7.11 -17.36 5.46
N VAL A 143 -6.14 -16.47 5.21
CA VAL A 143 -4.99 -16.79 4.33
C VAL A 143 -4.00 -17.72 5.02
N SER A 144 -3.81 -17.58 6.34
CA SER A 144 -2.99 -18.51 7.13
C SER A 144 -3.58 -19.92 7.09
N ASP A 145 -4.88 -20.07 7.33
CA ASP A 145 -5.59 -21.34 7.26
C ASP A 145 -5.48 -21.97 5.88
N ALA A 146 -5.65 -21.16 4.82
CA ALA A 146 -5.49 -21.61 3.44
C ALA A 146 -4.06 -22.10 3.15
N LEU A 147 -3.02 -21.52 3.75
CA LEU A 147 -1.63 -21.94 3.59
C LEU A 147 -1.28 -23.16 4.47
N VAL A 148 -1.90 -23.29 5.64
CA VAL A 148 -1.75 -24.46 6.52
C VAL A 148 -2.27 -25.72 5.85
N GLY A 149 -3.29 -25.64 5.00
CA GLY A 149 -3.81 -26.79 4.23
C GLY A 149 -2.73 -27.50 3.40
N PRO A 150 -2.11 -26.84 2.40
CA PRO A 150 -1.00 -27.39 1.62
C PRO A 150 0.22 -27.78 2.46
N LEU A 151 0.48 -27.08 3.56
CA LEU A 151 1.50 -27.51 4.50
C LEU A 151 1.12 -28.88 5.08
N ASN A 152 -0.05 -29.05 5.70
CA ASN A 152 -0.42 -30.32 6.32
C ASN A 152 -0.87 -31.41 5.33
N ALA A 153 -0.94 -31.11 4.04
CA ALA A 153 -1.31 -32.08 3.01
C ALA A 153 -0.24 -33.18 2.91
N VAL A 154 -0.70 -34.43 2.96
CA VAL A 154 0.13 -35.64 2.90
C VAL A 154 -0.32 -36.52 1.73
N ASP A 155 0.64 -37.23 1.16
CA ASP A 155 0.43 -38.30 0.20
C ASP A 155 0.33 -39.61 0.98
N THR A 156 -0.86 -40.22 0.99
CA THR A 156 -1.13 -41.45 1.77
C THR A 156 -0.50 -42.69 1.15
N GLU A 157 -0.08 -42.64 -0.11
CA GLU A 157 0.55 -43.77 -0.81
C GLU A 157 2.07 -43.76 -0.63
N ARG A 158 2.65 -42.59 -0.35
CA ARG A 158 4.09 -42.41 -0.11
C ARG A 158 4.35 -42.27 1.38
N MET A 159 5.13 -43.17 1.95
CA MET A 159 5.52 -43.13 3.37
C MET A 159 6.98 -42.67 3.51
N ILE A 160 7.28 -41.79 4.47
CA ILE A 160 8.68 -41.41 4.81
C ILE A 160 9.30 -42.50 5.68
N ASP A 161 8.51 -43.04 6.59
CA ASP A 161 8.84 -44.18 7.46
C ASP A 161 7.59 -45.05 7.64
N ASP A 162 7.70 -46.17 8.34
CA ASP A 162 6.60 -47.14 8.50
C ASP A 162 5.32 -46.54 9.15
N GLN A 163 5.35 -45.31 9.66
CA GLN A 163 4.26 -44.68 10.42
C GLN A 163 3.82 -43.31 9.90
N HIS A 164 4.61 -42.63 9.08
CA HIS A 164 4.34 -41.25 8.65
C HIS A 164 4.21 -41.13 7.12
N PRO A 165 3.05 -40.67 6.62
CA PRO A 165 2.91 -40.35 5.22
C PRO A 165 3.77 -39.15 4.85
N ALA A 166 4.29 -39.17 3.64
CA ALA A 166 5.10 -38.11 3.09
C ALA A 166 4.24 -36.87 2.81
N PRO A 167 4.80 -35.65 2.87
CA PRO A 167 4.08 -34.47 2.47
C PRO A 167 3.71 -34.56 0.98
N LEU A 168 2.52 -34.07 0.64
CA LEU A 168 2.05 -33.97 -0.74
C LEU A 168 2.89 -32.95 -1.53
N TYR A 169 3.23 -31.84 -0.89
CA TYR A 169 4.08 -30.79 -1.47
C TYR A 169 5.42 -30.75 -0.74
N GLU A 170 6.51 -30.96 -1.46
CA GLU A 170 7.88 -30.88 -0.94
C GLU A 170 8.37 -29.44 -0.79
N LYS A 171 7.97 -28.57 -1.72
CA LYS A 171 8.31 -27.16 -1.75
C LYS A 171 7.04 -26.32 -1.92
N ILE A 172 6.96 -25.23 -1.16
CA ILE A 172 5.88 -24.26 -1.22
C ILE A 172 6.51 -22.88 -1.45
N HIS A 173 6.04 -22.20 -2.49
CA HIS A 173 6.47 -20.86 -2.85
C HIS A 173 5.29 -19.91 -2.65
N VAL A 174 5.50 -18.85 -1.86
CA VAL A 174 4.46 -17.86 -1.58
C VAL A 174 4.70 -16.67 -2.49
N VAL A 175 3.63 -16.23 -3.17
CA VAL A 175 3.71 -15.11 -4.11
C VAL A 175 2.70 -14.03 -3.70
N GLY A 176 3.19 -12.80 -3.54
CA GLY A 176 2.38 -11.63 -3.21
C GLY A 176 2.40 -10.59 -4.33
N HIS A 177 1.23 -10.17 -4.80
CA HIS A 177 1.09 -9.04 -5.71
C HIS A 177 0.55 -7.83 -4.97
N SER A 178 1.11 -6.65 -5.21
CA SER A 178 0.55 -5.40 -4.68
C SER A 178 0.39 -5.47 -3.15
N LEU A 179 -0.82 -5.20 -2.66
CA LEU A 179 -1.24 -5.32 -1.26
C LEU A 179 -1.17 -6.75 -0.70
N GLY A 180 -1.33 -7.76 -1.57
CA GLY A 180 -1.15 -9.17 -1.24
C GLY A 180 0.26 -9.50 -0.74
N SER A 181 1.25 -8.68 -1.08
CA SER A 181 2.62 -8.81 -0.53
C SER A 181 2.68 -8.54 0.97
N THR A 182 1.89 -7.57 1.46
CA THR A 182 1.78 -7.27 2.88
C THR A 182 1.13 -8.43 3.62
N ILE A 183 0.00 -8.92 3.09
CA ILE A 183 -0.71 -10.08 3.65
C ILE A 183 0.21 -11.31 3.69
N ALA A 184 0.92 -11.60 2.59
CA ALA A 184 1.84 -12.73 2.52
C ALA A 184 2.95 -12.64 3.58
N LEU A 185 3.54 -11.45 3.77
CA LEU A 185 4.55 -11.22 4.79
C LEU A 185 4.00 -11.45 6.20
N ASP A 186 2.83 -10.88 6.52
CA ASP A 186 2.17 -11.04 7.81
C ASP A 186 1.80 -12.49 8.12
N VAL A 187 1.28 -13.21 7.12
CA VAL A 187 0.94 -14.64 7.23
C VAL A 187 2.20 -15.46 7.50
N LEU A 188 3.31 -15.18 6.82
CA LEU A 188 4.56 -15.90 7.08
C LEU A 188 5.10 -15.66 8.49
N ILE A 189 5.01 -14.43 9.00
CA ILE A 189 5.34 -14.13 10.41
C ILE A 189 4.42 -14.91 11.35
N ARG A 190 3.11 -14.92 11.08
CA ARG A 190 2.12 -15.63 11.88
C ARG A 190 2.39 -17.14 11.91
N LEU A 191 2.67 -17.75 10.77
CA LEU A 191 3.04 -19.16 10.69
C LEU A 191 4.32 -19.45 11.47
N ARG A 192 5.31 -18.55 11.42
CA ARG A 192 6.53 -18.69 12.22
C ARG A 192 6.23 -18.66 13.72
N GLN A 193 5.33 -17.78 14.17
CA GLN A 193 4.87 -17.76 15.56
C GLN A 193 4.18 -19.07 15.95
N LEU A 194 3.37 -19.66 15.05
CA LEU A 194 2.75 -20.97 15.30
C LEU A 194 3.80 -22.08 15.44
N VAL A 195 4.92 -22.02 14.71
CA VAL A 195 6.04 -22.95 14.90
C VAL A 195 6.67 -22.79 16.28
N GLU A 196 6.92 -21.55 16.70
CA GLU A 196 7.51 -21.25 18.01
C GLU A 196 6.59 -21.64 19.17
N GLN A 197 5.28 -21.63 18.95
CA GLN A 197 4.26 -22.10 19.89
C GLN A 197 4.02 -23.63 19.82
N GLY A 198 4.67 -24.34 18.90
CA GLY A 198 4.48 -25.78 18.69
C GLY A 198 3.15 -26.16 18.02
N SER A 199 2.39 -25.18 17.53
CA SER A 199 1.11 -25.40 16.80
C SER A 199 1.32 -25.76 15.33
N LEU A 200 2.50 -25.47 14.77
CA LEU A 200 2.92 -25.89 13.43
C LEU A 200 4.28 -26.59 13.51
N ALA A 201 4.42 -27.75 12.86
CA ALA A 201 5.70 -28.46 12.85
C ALA A 201 6.79 -27.64 12.13
N LEU A 202 8.01 -27.61 12.68
CA LEU A 202 9.15 -26.95 12.03
C LEU A 202 9.44 -27.55 10.64
N SER A 203 9.26 -28.86 10.47
CA SER A 203 9.38 -29.53 9.16
C SER A 203 8.37 -29.00 8.13
N ALA A 204 7.18 -28.57 8.56
CA ALA A 204 6.22 -27.92 7.67
C ALA A 204 6.72 -26.53 7.23
N TRP A 205 7.16 -25.70 8.18
CA TRP A 205 7.73 -24.39 7.87
C TRP A 205 8.91 -24.45 6.90
N ARG A 206 9.81 -25.42 7.07
CA ARG A 206 10.97 -25.63 6.20
C ARG A 206 10.60 -25.93 4.73
N ARG A 207 9.36 -26.35 4.45
CA ARG A 207 8.91 -26.52 3.06
C ARG A 207 8.56 -25.22 2.37
N ILE A 208 8.33 -24.14 3.13
CA ILE A 208 8.23 -22.82 2.54
C ILE A 208 9.62 -22.38 2.10
N ARG A 209 9.80 -22.21 0.79
CA ARG A 209 11.13 -21.96 0.18
C ARG A 209 11.36 -20.50 -0.15
N SER A 210 10.32 -19.81 -0.59
CA SER A 210 10.45 -18.42 -1.01
C SER A 210 9.21 -17.59 -0.75
N LEU A 211 9.46 -16.29 -0.61
CA LEU A 211 8.48 -15.23 -0.79
C LEU A 211 8.87 -14.45 -2.04
N THR A 212 8.01 -14.41 -3.05
CA THR A 212 8.19 -13.53 -4.20
C THR A 212 7.13 -12.44 -4.14
N THR A 213 7.58 -11.19 -4.04
CA THR A 213 6.70 -10.04 -4.11
C THR A 213 6.84 -9.36 -5.47
N PHE A 214 5.74 -8.88 -6.03
CA PHE A 214 5.79 -8.08 -7.25
C PHE A 214 4.72 -7.00 -7.26
N GLY A 215 5.02 -5.87 -7.89
CA GLY A 215 4.15 -4.70 -7.78
C GLY A 215 3.97 -4.22 -6.33
N THR A 216 4.87 -4.56 -5.40
CA THR A 216 4.56 -4.52 -3.95
C THR A 216 4.44 -3.12 -3.36
N ALA A 217 3.43 -2.90 -2.52
CA ALA A 217 3.27 -1.64 -1.78
C ALA A 217 4.08 -1.60 -0.46
N LEU A 218 4.84 -2.65 -0.12
CA LEU A 218 5.48 -2.85 1.19
C LEU A 218 6.30 -1.64 1.66
N GLU A 219 7.12 -1.04 0.80
CA GLU A 219 7.89 0.16 1.16
C GLU A 219 7.02 1.35 1.52
N LYS A 220 5.93 1.56 0.78
CA LYS A 220 5.02 2.68 1.01
C LYS A 220 4.20 2.44 2.28
N THR A 221 3.71 1.20 2.46
CA THR A 221 3.02 0.82 3.69
C THR A 221 3.94 0.93 4.90
N LYS A 222 5.23 0.57 4.76
CA LYS A 222 6.21 0.84 5.82
C LYS A 222 6.39 2.34 6.01
N TYR A 223 6.77 3.10 4.98
CA TYR A 223 7.01 4.55 5.10
C TYR A 223 5.88 5.35 5.75
N PHE A 224 4.63 5.11 5.34
CA PHE A 224 3.49 5.90 5.83
C PHE A 224 3.05 5.52 7.24
N PHE A 225 3.36 4.30 7.67
CA PHE A 225 2.77 3.73 8.89
C PHE A 225 3.81 3.20 9.88
N ASP A 226 5.10 3.34 9.56
CA ASP A 226 6.18 3.24 10.53
C ASP A 226 5.98 4.34 11.56
N VAL A 227 5.65 3.94 12.78
CA VAL A 227 5.30 4.86 13.85
C VAL A 227 6.58 5.60 14.24
N ARG A 228 6.69 6.89 13.90
CA ARG A 228 7.87 7.70 14.27
C ARG A 228 7.99 7.94 15.78
N GLN A 229 6.95 7.61 16.54
CA GLN A 229 6.90 7.59 18.00
C GLN A 229 6.03 6.41 18.44
N PRO A 230 6.54 5.19 18.33
CA PRO A 230 5.75 4.03 18.68
C PRO A 230 5.34 4.09 20.16
N THR A 231 4.09 3.78 20.46
CA THR A 231 3.76 3.29 21.80
C THR A 231 4.62 2.06 22.10
N VAL A 232 4.82 1.69 23.36
CA VAL A 232 5.63 0.50 23.71
C VAL A 232 5.18 -0.75 22.92
N SER A 233 3.88 -0.91 22.66
CA SER A 233 3.33 -1.96 21.80
C SER A 233 3.76 -1.84 20.33
N ALA A 234 3.64 -0.66 19.73
CA ALA A 234 4.09 -0.42 18.35
C ALA A 234 5.63 -0.52 18.21
N ALA A 235 6.37 -0.32 19.30
CA ALA A 235 7.83 -0.42 19.33
C ALA A 235 8.23 -1.89 19.35
N GLN A 236 7.48 -2.73 20.06
CA GLN A 236 7.64 -4.18 20.03
C GLN A 236 7.34 -4.73 18.62
N ASP A 237 6.29 -4.23 17.94
CA ASP A 237 5.99 -4.60 16.55
C ASP A 237 7.08 -4.09 15.57
N GLN A 238 7.64 -2.90 15.79
CA GLN A 238 8.79 -2.41 15.02
C GLN A 238 10.08 -3.18 15.30
N TRP A 239 10.33 -3.59 16.54
CA TRP A 239 11.47 -4.46 16.86
C TRP A 239 11.27 -5.86 16.29
N ALA A 240 10.03 -6.33 16.15
CA ALA A 240 9.69 -7.50 15.36
C ALA A 240 10.12 -7.34 13.88
N ASN A 241 10.19 -6.11 13.35
CA ASN A 241 10.72 -5.87 11.99
C ASN A 241 12.24 -6.12 11.86
N ASN A 242 13.03 -6.14 12.94
CA ASN A 242 14.42 -6.64 12.84
C ASN A 242 14.46 -8.17 12.74
N PHE A 243 13.40 -8.88 13.16
CA PHE A 243 13.34 -10.34 13.08
C PHE A 243 13.21 -10.85 11.65
N TYR A 244 12.85 -10.03 10.66
CA TYR A 244 12.80 -10.50 9.27
C TYR A 244 14.12 -11.12 8.82
N GLY A 245 15.27 -10.61 9.28
CA GLY A 245 16.57 -11.22 8.97
C GLY A 245 16.85 -12.58 9.62
N LYS A 246 16.04 -13.01 10.59
CA LYS A 246 16.12 -14.36 11.13
C LYS A 246 15.67 -15.40 10.10
N PHE A 247 14.66 -15.07 9.30
CA PHE A 247 13.97 -16.02 8.42
C PHE A 247 13.90 -15.61 6.95
N PHE A 248 14.36 -14.42 6.56
CA PHE A 248 14.50 -14.02 5.16
C PHE A 248 15.96 -13.80 4.76
N SER A 249 16.25 -14.16 3.52
CA SER A 249 17.53 -13.96 2.87
C SER A 249 17.35 -13.47 1.43
N ALA A 250 18.23 -12.55 1.03
CA ALA A 250 18.40 -12.17 -0.37
C ALA A 250 19.28 -13.19 -1.14
N ASP A 251 19.86 -14.18 -0.45
CA ASP A 251 20.71 -15.19 -1.08
C ASP A 251 19.86 -16.28 -1.76
N LYS A 252 19.90 -16.30 -3.09
CA LYS A 252 19.20 -17.28 -3.91
C LYS A 252 19.73 -18.71 -3.72
N ASN A 253 20.96 -18.90 -3.23
CA ASN A 253 21.51 -20.22 -2.99
C ASN A 253 20.72 -21.01 -1.93
N VAL A 254 19.96 -20.33 -1.07
CA VAL A 254 19.04 -20.95 -0.12
C VAL A 254 17.98 -21.81 -0.81
N LEU A 255 17.68 -21.59 -2.10
CA LEU A 255 16.78 -22.44 -2.88
C LEU A 255 17.40 -23.78 -3.28
N ALA A 256 18.72 -23.85 -3.45
CA ALA A 256 19.42 -25.06 -3.90
C ALA A 256 19.47 -26.16 -2.84
N GLU A 257 19.26 -25.83 -1.56
CA GLU A 257 19.23 -26.82 -0.50
C GLU A 257 17.95 -27.67 -0.58
N PRO A 258 18.02 -29.01 -0.69
CA PRO A 258 16.81 -29.83 -0.79
C PRO A 258 15.90 -29.70 0.44
N GLU A 259 16.49 -29.54 1.61
CA GLU A 259 15.80 -29.22 2.86
C GLU A 259 16.22 -27.82 3.32
N ASN A 260 15.26 -26.95 3.62
CA ASN A 260 15.54 -25.64 4.20
C ASN A 260 15.98 -25.83 5.66
N LYS A 261 17.20 -26.32 5.91
CA LYS A 261 17.62 -26.76 7.24
C LYS A 261 17.56 -25.62 8.27
N LEU A 262 17.84 -24.41 7.82
CA LEU A 262 17.79 -23.21 8.66
C LEU A 262 16.38 -22.64 8.83
N GLY A 263 15.41 -23.04 8.00
CA GLY A 263 14.06 -22.47 7.99
C GLY A 263 14.02 -21.03 7.46
N VAL A 264 14.89 -20.74 6.49
CA VAL A 264 15.15 -19.42 5.90
C VAL A 264 14.56 -19.38 4.50
N LEU A 265 13.84 -18.31 4.21
CA LEU A 265 13.13 -18.12 2.97
C LEU A 265 13.93 -17.18 2.09
N TYR A 266 14.08 -17.55 0.82
CA TYR A 266 14.56 -16.59 -0.18
C TYR A 266 13.45 -15.57 -0.46
N TRP A 267 13.75 -14.28 -0.29
CA TRP A 267 12.81 -13.21 -0.63
C TRP A 267 13.29 -12.48 -1.88
N SER A 268 12.49 -12.52 -2.94
CA SER A 268 12.67 -11.73 -4.17
C SER A 268 11.58 -10.67 -4.32
N ASN A 269 11.94 -9.50 -4.82
CA ASN A 269 11.02 -8.44 -5.19
C ASN A 269 11.20 -8.02 -6.65
N HIS A 270 10.16 -8.16 -7.46
CA HIS A 270 10.14 -7.76 -8.86
C HIS A 270 9.30 -6.51 -9.06
N TRP A 271 9.88 -5.46 -9.62
CA TRP A 271 9.18 -4.18 -9.76
C TRP A 271 9.56 -3.47 -11.06
N TYR A 272 8.62 -2.73 -11.63
CA TYR A 272 8.89 -1.80 -12.72
C TYR A 272 9.22 -0.42 -12.17
N PHE A 273 10.21 0.25 -12.74
CA PHE A 273 10.51 1.65 -12.41
C PHE A 273 9.30 2.59 -12.59
N LEU A 274 8.43 2.29 -13.56
CA LEU A 274 7.22 3.06 -13.86
C LEU A 274 6.01 2.68 -13.01
N ASP A 275 6.11 1.62 -12.21
CA ASP A 275 5.04 1.24 -11.29
C ASP A 275 5.08 2.15 -10.06
N PHE A 276 4.22 3.17 -10.03
CA PHE A 276 4.16 4.12 -8.93
C PHE A 276 3.74 3.47 -7.59
N VAL A 277 3.19 2.26 -7.57
CA VAL A 277 2.84 1.52 -6.33
C VAL A 277 4.04 0.73 -5.84
N ALA A 278 4.79 0.11 -6.74
CA ALA A 278 5.98 -0.66 -6.40
C ALA A 278 7.20 0.24 -6.14
N ASN A 279 8.21 -0.31 -5.49
CA ASN A 279 9.55 0.26 -5.34
C ASN A 279 10.53 -0.86 -4.99
N LYS A 280 11.83 -0.57 -5.07
CA LYS A 280 12.88 -1.37 -4.43
C LYS A 280 12.62 -1.45 -2.92
N ILE A 281 12.66 -2.66 -2.34
CA ILE A 281 12.62 -2.91 -0.91
C ILE A 281 13.98 -2.52 -0.30
N VAL A 282 13.98 -1.54 0.60
CA VAL A 282 15.16 -0.99 1.29
C VAL A 282 14.95 -0.81 2.79
N ALA A 283 13.71 -0.59 3.23
CA ALA A 283 13.40 -0.37 4.64
C ALA A 283 13.42 -1.67 5.45
N TYR A 284 13.55 -2.83 4.81
CA TYR A 284 13.49 -4.15 5.44
C TYR A 284 14.89 -4.76 5.69
N ASP A 285 15.96 -3.95 5.71
CA ASP A 285 17.26 -4.45 6.13
C ASP A 285 17.23 -4.98 7.58
N SER A 286 18.07 -5.96 7.88
CA SER A 286 18.14 -6.55 9.22
C SER A 286 19.59 -6.69 9.67
N ASP A 287 19.83 -6.34 10.93
CA ASP A 287 21.10 -6.59 11.64
C ASP A 287 21.09 -7.94 12.36
N VAL A 288 20.08 -8.78 12.16
CA VAL A 288 19.97 -10.11 12.74
C VAL A 288 20.57 -11.14 11.78
N ALA A 289 21.46 -11.98 12.32
CA ALA A 289 22.03 -13.09 11.57
C ALA A 289 20.95 -14.13 11.25
N VAL A 290 21.10 -14.77 10.09
CA VAL A 290 20.29 -15.92 9.72
C VAL A 290 20.55 -17.04 10.74
N SER A 291 19.54 -17.45 11.50
CA SER A 291 19.71 -18.50 12.50
C SER A 291 18.42 -19.25 12.77
N ALA A 292 18.53 -20.57 12.96
CA ALA A 292 17.46 -21.42 13.45
C ALA A 292 17.26 -21.27 14.97
N GLU A 293 18.22 -20.67 15.68
CA GLU A 293 18.22 -20.56 17.13
C GLU A 293 17.08 -19.64 17.64
N PRO A 294 16.57 -19.88 18.85
CA PRO A 294 15.52 -19.04 19.43
C PRO A 294 15.98 -17.59 19.61
N ILE A 295 17.22 -17.40 20.06
CA ILE A 295 17.81 -16.11 20.38
C ILE A 295 18.47 -15.52 19.13
N PRO A 296 18.01 -14.36 18.63
CA PRO A 296 18.63 -13.71 17.48
C PRO A 296 20.02 -13.19 17.85
N GLU A 297 21.05 -13.68 17.17
CA GLU A 297 22.38 -13.09 17.23
C GLU A 297 22.45 -11.91 16.27
N ARG A 298 23.06 -10.81 16.73
CA ARG A 298 23.35 -9.69 15.82
C ARG A 298 24.44 -10.12 14.86
N SER A 299 24.24 -9.81 13.59
CA SER A 299 25.23 -9.97 12.54
C SER A 299 26.43 -9.08 12.84
N ALA A 300 27.61 -9.68 12.88
CA ALA A 300 28.87 -8.94 13.07
C ALA A 300 29.16 -7.96 11.92
N SER A 301 28.58 -8.18 10.74
CA SER A 301 28.76 -7.33 9.56
C SER A 301 27.82 -6.12 9.50
N GLY A 302 26.93 -5.94 10.48
CA GLY A 302 25.91 -4.89 10.48
C GLY A 302 24.66 -5.26 9.66
N PRO A 303 23.79 -4.27 9.37
CA PRO A 303 22.56 -4.48 8.61
C PRO A 303 22.85 -5.03 7.22
N ARG A 304 22.07 -6.02 6.79
CA ARG A 304 22.13 -6.63 5.46
C ARG A 304 20.78 -6.57 4.77
N PRO A 305 20.75 -6.53 3.42
CA PRO A 305 19.54 -6.74 2.68
C PRO A 305 19.04 -8.18 2.89
N ILE A 306 17.74 -8.30 3.10
CA ILE A 306 17.05 -9.59 3.23
C ILE A 306 16.16 -9.90 2.04
N CYS A 307 16.06 -8.96 1.08
CA CYS A 307 15.26 -9.05 -0.13
C CYS A 307 16.14 -8.80 -1.36
N ASP A 308 16.12 -9.75 -2.30
CA ASP A 308 16.75 -9.64 -3.62
C ASP A 308 15.85 -8.84 -4.55
N ASN A 309 16.30 -7.66 -4.97
CA ASN A 309 15.48 -6.72 -5.72
C ASN A 309 15.81 -6.78 -7.22
N HIS A 310 14.80 -7.08 -8.02
CA HIS A 310 14.85 -7.11 -9.48
C HIS A 310 14.04 -5.96 -10.06
N GLU A 311 14.74 -4.90 -10.47
CA GLU A 311 14.14 -3.87 -11.32
C GLU A 311 14.01 -4.41 -12.75
N MET A 312 12.78 -4.42 -13.27
CA MET A 312 12.49 -4.91 -14.61
C MET A 312 12.24 -3.72 -15.55
N PRO A 313 12.82 -3.73 -16.77
CA PRO A 313 12.48 -2.73 -17.78
C PRO A 313 11.06 -3.01 -18.30
N HIS A 314 10.29 -1.95 -18.56
CA HIS A 314 8.97 -2.06 -19.19
C HIS A 314 8.92 -1.21 -20.47
N PRO A 315 8.42 -1.73 -21.60
CA PRO A 315 8.45 -1.02 -22.89
C PRO A 315 7.42 0.12 -22.98
N GLU A 316 6.39 0.11 -22.13
CA GLU A 316 5.36 1.14 -22.14
C GLU A 316 5.88 2.52 -21.70
N ARG A 317 5.18 3.57 -22.13
CA ARG A 317 5.50 4.96 -21.77
C ARG A 317 5.25 5.22 -20.28
N ILE A 318 5.90 6.27 -19.76
CA ILE A 318 5.89 6.73 -18.34
C ILE A 318 4.48 6.91 -17.73
N TRP A 319 3.42 6.95 -18.54
CA TRP A 319 2.04 7.17 -18.10
C TRP A 319 1.15 5.92 -18.18
N ALA A 320 1.67 4.80 -18.65
CA ALA A 320 0.92 3.55 -18.68
C ALA A 320 0.77 3.00 -17.26
N TRP A 321 -0.44 2.55 -16.92
CA TRP A 321 -0.68 1.82 -15.68
C TRP A 321 -0.07 0.42 -15.80
N VAL A 322 1.20 0.26 -15.43
CA VAL A 322 1.95 -1.00 -15.59
C VAL A 322 1.75 -1.98 -14.42
N HIS A 323 1.09 -1.55 -13.35
CA HIS A 323 0.97 -2.31 -12.10
C HIS A 323 0.31 -3.69 -12.22
N SER A 324 -0.57 -3.88 -13.21
CA SER A 324 -1.26 -5.15 -13.49
C SER A 324 -0.59 -6.00 -14.58
N TYR A 325 0.53 -5.54 -15.16
CA TYR A 325 1.14 -6.18 -16.32
C TYR A 325 2.12 -7.30 -15.98
N TYR A 326 2.58 -7.43 -14.72
CA TYR A 326 3.58 -8.43 -14.31
C TYR A 326 3.31 -9.84 -14.82
N LEU A 327 2.11 -10.38 -14.59
CA LEU A 327 1.78 -11.76 -15.01
C LEU A 327 1.67 -11.94 -16.53
N ARG A 328 1.57 -10.85 -17.29
CA ARG A 328 1.55 -10.87 -18.77
C ARG A 328 2.93 -10.63 -19.38
N ASP A 329 3.90 -10.18 -18.59
CA ASP A 329 5.23 -9.86 -19.07
C ASP A 329 6.11 -11.13 -19.06
N PRO A 330 6.63 -11.58 -20.23
CA PRO A 330 7.57 -12.69 -20.29
C PRO A 330 8.84 -12.47 -19.45
N LEU A 331 9.28 -11.21 -19.25
CA LEU A 331 10.44 -10.89 -18.43
C LEU A 331 10.20 -11.26 -16.97
N PHE A 332 9.00 -11.01 -16.43
CA PHE A 332 8.65 -11.42 -15.08
C PHE A 332 8.82 -12.94 -14.92
N TRP A 333 8.28 -13.72 -15.84
CA TRP A 333 8.38 -15.19 -15.79
C TRP A 333 9.81 -15.70 -16.01
N ARG A 334 10.64 -14.98 -16.76
CA ARG A 334 12.06 -15.32 -16.94
C ARG A 334 12.85 -15.17 -15.62
N GLU A 335 12.55 -14.13 -14.84
CA GLU A 335 13.20 -13.90 -13.54
C GLU A 335 12.58 -14.78 -12.44
N PHE A 336 11.26 -14.94 -12.43
CA PHE A 336 10.51 -15.69 -11.42
C PHE A 336 10.57 -17.21 -11.61
N GLY A 337 10.52 -17.71 -12.85
CA GLY A 337 10.51 -19.14 -13.16
C GLY A 337 11.63 -19.95 -12.49
N PRO A 338 12.89 -19.49 -12.54
CA PRO A 338 14.00 -20.15 -11.84
C PRO A 338 13.83 -20.26 -10.31
N ILE A 339 13.00 -19.42 -9.68
CA ILE A 339 12.73 -19.45 -8.23
C ILE A 339 11.81 -20.62 -7.89
N VAL A 340 10.83 -20.92 -8.75
CA VAL A 340 9.83 -21.97 -8.54
C VAL A 340 10.36 -23.35 -8.97
N ILE A 341 11.24 -23.38 -9.97
CA ILE A 341 11.84 -24.62 -10.49
C ILE A 341 13.05 -25.06 -9.65
N GLY A 342 13.80 -24.09 -9.10
CA GLY A 342 15.00 -24.32 -8.28
C GLY A 342 14.70 -25.05 -6.98
#